data_AF-A0A7S0RHY0-F1
#
_entry.id   AF-A0A7S0RHY0-F1
#
_cell.length_a   1.000
_cell.length_b   1.000
_cell.length_c   1.000
_cell.angle_alpha   90.00
_cell.angle_beta   90.00
_cell.angle_gamma   90.00
#
_symmetry.space_group_name_H-M   'P 1'
#
loop_
_entity.id
_entity.type
_entity.pdbx_description
1 polymer ?
#
loop_
_entity_poly.entity_id
_entity_poly.type
_entity_poly.pdbx_seq_one_letter_code
_entity_poly.pdbx_strand_id
1 'polypeptide(L)'
;GIDETLARVYGRQRSKHWRTLVAGAAAGPALLLTGQEAHTSVAMYIFLRSVVLLIRCGFKREHIPWLKVLLSPLRYKHGDVVLMCIASAQLLYAWIYAPHTLPTSYVKFLNKQGGKHKAITQALAMIGRSTTPLQTMQGCHVAAAHMQDMGLSVGSAATLMDPRRTPLQHFHTCIHPSQTCFEHFASFPIQGFRRALPVYIPVYLLPGLIVHRNKILSSKAPGIALKVLLGTLRSSAFLTAYCGSAWGG
;
A
#
# COMPACT_ATOMS: atom_id res chain seq x y z
N GLY A 1 -13.53 4.24 -32.19
CA GLY A 1 -12.31 4.83 -31.59
C GLY A 1 -11.28 5.03 -32.68
N ILE A 2 -10.37 6.00 -32.51
CA ILE A 2 -9.38 6.42 -33.54
C ILE A 2 -8.57 5.22 -34.09
N ASP A 3 -8.22 4.24 -33.24
CA ASP A 3 -7.56 2.99 -33.65
C ASP A 3 -8.41 2.13 -34.62
N GLU A 4 -9.72 1.99 -34.36
CA GLU A 4 -10.65 1.22 -35.19
C GLU A 4 -10.84 1.84 -36.58
N THR A 5 -10.89 3.18 -36.63
CA THR A 5 -10.98 3.94 -37.89
C THR A 5 -9.69 3.84 -38.70
N LEU A 6 -8.52 3.96 -38.07
CA LEU A 6 -7.23 3.80 -38.76
C LEU A 6 -7.04 2.35 -39.25
N ALA A 7 -7.49 1.36 -38.48
CA ALA A 7 -7.45 -0.04 -38.86
C ALA A 7 -8.40 -0.37 -40.04
N ARG A 8 -9.55 0.30 -40.14
CA ARG A 8 -10.49 0.18 -41.28
C ARG A 8 -9.94 0.86 -42.55
N VAL A 9 -9.30 2.02 -42.42
CA VAL A 9 -8.83 2.82 -43.57
C VAL A 9 -7.52 2.27 -44.17
N TYR A 10 -6.53 1.94 -43.33
CA TYR A 10 -5.20 1.52 -43.81
C TYR A 10 -4.97 -0.01 -43.76
N GLY A 11 -6.00 -0.77 -43.38
CA GLY A 11 -5.95 -2.23 -43.23
C GLY A 11 -5.29 -2.69 -41.92
N ARG A 12 -5.84 -3.74 -41.31
CA ARG A 12 -5.46 -4.21 -39.96
C ARG A 12 -4.02 -4.71 -39.83
N GLN A 13 -3.42 -5.27 -40.88
CA GLN A 13 -2.05 -5.80 -40.86
C GLN A 13 -0.99 -4.71 -41.07
N ARG A 14 -1.22 -3.80 -42.02
CA ARG A 14 -0.26 -2.74 -42.40
C ARG A 14 -0.15 -1.64 -41.33
N SER A 15 -1.24 -1.36 -40.63
CA SER A 15 -1.30 -0.33 -39.57
C SER A 15 -0.87 -0.79 -38.18
N LYS A 16 -0.63 -2.10 -37.98
CA LYS A 16 -0.49 -2.75 -36.66
C LYS A 16 0.62 -2.15 -35.77
N HIS A 17 1.69 -1.65 -36.37
CA HIS A 17 2.87 -1.16 -35.66
C HIS A 17 2.80 0.32 -35.23
N TRP A 18 2.02 1.15 -35.92
CA TRP A 18 2.01 2.60 -35.69
C TRP A 18 0.67 3.15 -35.19
N ARG A 19 -0.45 2.45 -35.44
CA ARG A 19 -1.80 2.94 -35.08
C ARG A 19 -2.00 3.15 -33.57
N THR A 20 -1.39 2.29 -32.76
CA THR A 20 -1.43 2.40 -31.29
C THR A 20 -0.59 3.58 -30.80
N LEU A 21 0.50 3.88 -31.51
CA LEU A 21 1.39 5.00 -31.21
C LEU A 21 0.68 6.33 -31.52
N VAL A 22 -0.03 6.40 -32.64
CA VAL A 22 -0.87 7.56 -33.02
C VAL A 22 -2.06 7.72 -32.08
N ALA A 23 -2.73 6.64 -31.70
CA ALA A 23 -3.82 6.71 -30.71
C ALA A 23 -3.32 7.21 -29.34
N GLY A 24 -2.13 6.77 -28.91
CA GLY A 24 -1.48 7.29 -27.69
C GLY A 24 -1.09 8.76 -27.80
N ALA A 25 -0.52 9.17 -28.94
CA ALA A 25 -0.14 10.56 -29.21
C ALA A 25 -1.36 11.50 -29.26
N ALA A 26 -2.50 11.03 -29.74
CA ALA A 26 -3.76 11.79 -29.71
C ALA A 26 -4.41 11.82 -28.33
N ALA A 27 -4.26 10.74 -27.54
CA ALA A 27 -4.85 10.65 -26.19
C ALA A 27 -4.09 11.48 -25.14
N GLY A 28 -2.77 11.67 -25.30
CA GLY A 28 -1.94 12.45 -24.37
C GLY A 28 -2.42 13.91 -24.18
N PRO A 29 -2.61 14.69 -25.26
CA PRO A 29 -3.12 16.05 -25.19
C PRO A 29 -4.56 16.13 -24.66
N ALA A 30 -5.41 15.14 -24.96
CA ALA A 30 -6.76 15.08 -24.40
C ALA A 30 -6.76 14.96 -22.87
N LEU A 31 -5.70 14.39 -22.29
CA LEU A 31 -5.50 14.31 -20.84
C LEU A 31 -5.12 15.64 -20.19
N LEU A 32 -4.63 16.61 -20.97
CA LEU A 32 -4.33 17.97 -20.49
C LEU A 32 -5.58 18.85 -20.44
N LEU A 33 -6.70 18.40 -21.03
CA LEU A 33 -7.98 19.12 -21.08
C LEU A 33 -8.94 18.72 -19.96
N THR A 34 -8.61 17.72 -19.16
CA THR A 34 -9.35 17.39 -17.93
C THR A 34 -9.12 18.47 -16.84
N GLY A 35 -9.65 18.36 -15.62
CA GLY A 35 -9.41 19.39 -14.57
C GLY A 35 -8.04 19.25 -13.87
N GLN A 36 -7.47 20.35 -13.37
CA GLN A 36 -6.16 20.40 -12.66
C GLN A 36 -5.98 19.34 -11.54
N GLU A 37 -7.01 19.10 -10.74
CA GLU A 37 -6.96 18.13 -9.62
C GLU A 37 -7.07 16.66 -10.09
N ALA A 38 -7.84 16.41 -11.16
CA ALA A 38 -8.03 15.06 -11.70
C ALA A 38 -6.85 14.61 -12.58
N HIS A 39 -6.11 15.57 -13.16
CA HIS A 39 -4.98 15.31 -14.06
C HIS A 39 -3.90 14.41 -13.48
N THR A 40 -3.43 14.73 -12.27
CA THR A 40 -2.27 14.04 -11.70
C THR A 40 -2.61 12.61 -11.34
N SER A 41 -3.78 12.37 -10.73
CA SER A 41 -4.23 11.03 -10.35
C SER A 41 -4.55 10.15 -11.56
N VAL A 42 -5.24 10.70 -12.57
CA VAL A 42 -5.56 9.99 -13.82
C VAL A 42 -4.29 9.73 -14.65
N ALA A 43 -3.39 10.71 -14.75
CA ALA A 43 -2.11 10.54 -15.45
C ALA A 43 -1.25 9.47 -14.79
N MET A 44 -1.11 9.49 -13.46
CA MET A 44 -0.35 8.48 -12.71
C MET A 44 -0.96 7.08 -12.90
N TYR A 45 -2.30 6.98 -12.90
CA TYR A 45 -3.00 5.73 -13.17
C TYR A 45 -2.73 5.21 -14.59
N ILE A 46 -2.85 6.05 -15.61
CA ILE A 46 -2.60 5.67 -17.01
C ILE A 46 -1.12 5.31 -17.20
N PHE A 47 -0.20 6.07 -16.63
CA PHE A 47 1.23 5.77 -16.64
C PHE A 47 1.51 4.39 -16.04
N LEU A 48 0.98 4.10 -14.85
CA LEU A 48 1.15 2.80 -14.20
C LEU A 48 0.60 1.65 -15.07
N ARG A 49 -0.58 1.83 -15.67
CA ARG A 49 -1.16 0.83 -16.59
C ARG A 49 -0.29 0.62 -17.83
N SER A 50 0.26 1.69 -18.39
CA SER A 50 1.18 1.63 -19.53
C SER A 50 2.46 0.89 -19.16
N VAL A 51 3.07 1.17 -18.01
CA VAL A 51 4.25 0.45 -17.52
C VAL A 51 3.96 -1.04 -17.33
N VAL A 52 2.82 -1.39 -16.70
CA VAL A 52 2.41 -2.80 -16.53
C VAL A 52 2.23 -3.50 -17.87
N LEU A 53 1.63 -2.83 -18.86
CA LEU A 53 1.48 -3.37 -20.21
C LEU A 53 2.85 -3.55 -20.90
N LEU A 54 3.74 -2.56 -20.79
CA LEU A 54 5.10 -2.64 -21.35
C LEU A 54 5.87 -3.81 -20.75
N ILE A 55 5.81 -4.01 -19.43
CA ILE A 55 6.45 -5.16 -18.75
C ILE A 55 5.87 -6.49 -19.27
N ARG A 56 4.54 -6.60 -19.37
CA ARG A 56 3.87 -7.82 -19.87
C ARG A 56 4.21 -8.11 -21.34
N CYS A 57 4.25 -7.08 -22.17
CA CYS A 57 4.67 -7.20 -23.57
C CYS A 57 6.16 -7.55 -23.67
N GLY A 58 6.99 -6.99 -22.79
CA GLY A 58 8.42 -7.28 -22.69
C GLY A 58 8.68 -8.74 -22.31
N PHE A 59 7.91 -9.29 -21.37
CA PHE A 59 7.99 -10.72 -21.02
C PHE A 59 7.66 -11.66 -22.17
N LYS A 60 6.82 -11.24 -23.13
CA LYS A 60 6.49 -12.04 -24.33
C LYS A 60 7.55 -11.93 -25.45
N ARG A 61 8.41 -10.91 -25.42
CA ARG A 61 9.45 -10.69 -26.44
C ARG A 61 10.74 -11.38 -26.01
N GLU A 62 10.92 -12.61 -26.46
CA GLU A 62 12.10 -13.40 -26.11
C GLU A 62 13.37 -13.02 -26.91
N HIS A 63 13.23 -12.26 -27.99
CA HIS A 63 14.34 -11.98 -28.92
C HIS A 63 15.20 -10.76 -28.55
N ILE A 64 14.88 -10.01 -27.50
CA ILE A 64 15.63 -8.80 -27.12
C ILE A 64 16.48 -9.08 -25.86
N PRO A 65 17.82 -9.23 -25.98
CA PRO A 65 18.67 -9.66 -24.87
C PRO A 65 18.78 -8.62 -23.74
N TRP A 66 18.90 -7.32 -24.05
CA TRP A 66 18.97 -6.27 -23.01
C TRP A 66 17.70 -6.21 -22.16
N LEU A 67 16.53 -6.40 -22.79
CA LEU A 67 15.24 -6.35 -22.13
C LEU A 67 15.06 -7.54 -21.19
N LYS A 68 15.61 -8.72 -21.55
CA LYS A 68 15.65 -9.89 -20.68
C LYS A 68 16.49 -9.65 -19.43
N VAL A 69 17.63 -8.98 -19.55
CA VAL A 69 18.49 -8.64 -18.41
C VAL A 69 17.77 -7.65 -17.48
N LEU A 70 17.21 -6.57 -18.04
CA LEU A 70 16.50 -5.55 -17.27
C LEU A 70 15.26 -6.12 -16.53
N LEU A 71 14.50 -7.00 -17.19
CA LEU A 71 13.29 -7.61 -16.62
C LEU A 71 13.58 -8.88 -15.79
N SER A 72 14.84 -9.35 -15.74
CA SER A 72 15.24 -10.56 -15.02
C SER A 72 14.79 -10.57 -13.54
N PRO A 73 14.94 -9.47 -12.76
CA PRO A 73 14.49 -9.44 -11.37
C PRO A 73 12.97 -9.56 -11.23
N LEU A 74 12.21 -8.97 -12.16
CA LEU A 74 10.75 -9.08 -12.18
C LEU A 74 10.27 -10.44 -12.70
N ARG A 75 11.13 -11.19 -13.41
CA ARG A 75 10.83 -12.53 -13.95
C ARG A 75 11.07 -13.64 -12.92
N TYR A 76 11.65 -13.31 -11.76
CA TYR A 76 11.82 -14.25 -10.65
C TYR A 76 10.46 -14.79 -10.18
N LYS A 77 10.42 -16.06 -9.74
CA LYS A 77 9.18 -16.77 -9.34
C LYS A 77 8.33 -16.02 -8.30
N HIS A 78 8.98 -15.18 -7.49
CA HIS A 78 8.36 -14.35 -6.46
C HIS A 78 8.68 -12.85 -6.62
N GLY A 79 9.05 -12.40 -7.82
CA GLY A 79 9.44 -11.01 -8.08
C GLY A 79 8.30 -10.01 -7.83
N ASP A 80 7.06 -10.44 -8.08
CA ASP A 80 5.83 -9.69 -7.76
C ASP A 80 5.64 -9.49 -6.25
N VAL A 81 5.92 -10.52 -5.45
CA VAL A 81 5.87 -10.45 -4.00
C VAL A 81 6.93 -9.47 -3.50
N VAL A 82 8.19 -9.64 -3.89
CA VAL A 82 9.29 -8.75 -3.48
C VAL A 82 9.02 -7.30 -3.84
N LEU A 83 8.53 -7.04 -5.06
CA LEU A 83 8.14 -5.70 -5.50
C LEU A 83 7.02 -5.12 -4.62
N MET A 84 6.02 -5.93 -4.29
CA MET A 84 4.94 -5.53 -3.36
C MET A 84 5.50 -5.21 -1.97
N CYS A 85 6.43 -6.02 -1.44
CA CYS A 85 7.06 -5.78 -0.14
C CYS A 85 7.78 -4.43 -0.12
N ILE A 86 8.63 -4.18 -1.13
CA ILE A 86 9.44 -2.96 -1.22
C ILE A 86 8.52 -1.74 -1.37
N ALA A 87 7.49 -1.83 -2.23
CA ALA A 87 6.52 -0.75 -2.37
C ALA A 87 5.76 -0.49 -1.07
N SER A 88 5.37 -1.55 -0.35
CA SER A 88 4.68 -1.44 0.95
C SER A 88 5.60 -0.84 2.03
N ALA A 89 6.87 -1.23 2.04
CA ALA A 89 7.91 -0.68 2.91
C ALA A 89 8.06 0.82 2.69
N GLN A 90 8.15 1.24 1.43
CA GLN A 90 8.30 2.64 1.06
C GLN A 90 7.07 3.46 1.45
N LEU A 91 5.86 2.92 1.25
CA LEU A 91 4.63 3.58 1.68
C LEU A 91 4.56 3.73 3.21
N LEU A 92 4.96 2.69 3.96
CA LEU A 92 5.03 2.74 5.41
C LEU A 92 6.05 3.78 5.89
N TYR A 93 7.24 3.78 5.28
CA TYR A 93 8.28 4.78 5.55
C TYR A 93 7.77 6.21 5.27
N ALA A 94 7.16 6.43 4.11
CA ALA A 94 6.59 7.72 3.75
C ALA A 94 5.49 8.15 4.73
N TRP A 95 4.65 7.23 5.20
CA TRP A 95 3.60 7.54 6.18
C TRP A 95 4.16 7.95 7.54
N ILE A 96 5.17 7.26 8.05
CA ILE A 96 5.77 7.56 9.37
C ILE A 96 6.64 8.80 9.28
N TYR A 97 7.61 8.81 8.36
CA TYR A 97 8.64 9.83 8.31
C TYR A 97 8.18 11.07 7.51
N ALA A 98 7.62 10.90 6.33
CA ALA A 98 7.33 12.02 5.42
C ALA A 98 5.86 12.08 4.95
N PRO A 99 4.87 12.16 5.88
CA PRO A 99 3.45 12.02 5.52
C PRO A 99 2.95 13.11 4.56
N HIS A 100 3.62 14.26 4.50
CA HIS A 100 3.31 15.35 3.57
C HIS A 100 3.56 14.99 2.10
N THR A 101 4.33 13.94 1.81
CA THR A 101 4.55 13.42 0.45
C THR A 101 3.38 12.60 -0.08
N LEU A 102 2.46 12.21 0.81
CA LEU A 102 1.29 11.41 0.48
C LEU A 102 0.05 12.30 0.34
N PRO A 103 -0.92 11.94 -0.53
CA PRO A 103 -2.19 12.65 -0.61
C PRO A 103 -2.91 12.66 0.75
N THR A 104 -3.50 13.80 1.12
CA THR A 104 -4.13 13.97 2.45
C THR A 104 -5.24 12.97 2.72
N SER A 105 -6.01 12.59 1.68
CA SER A 105 -7.03 11.54 1.76
C SER A 105 -6.43 10.17 2.07
N TYR A 106 -5.28 9.86 1.47
CA TYR A 106 -4.56 8.61 1.70
C TYR A 106 -3.94 8.57 3.10
N VAL A 107 -3.37 9.68 3.59
CA VAL A 107 -2.89 9.78 4.98
C VAL A 107 -4.02 9.57 5.98
N LYS A 108 -5.20 10.18 5.76
CA LYS A 108 -6.39 9.94 6.61
C LYS A 108 -6.79 8.47 6.61
N PHE A 109 -6.78 7.83 5.45
CA PHE A 109 -7.02 6.39 5.33
C PHE A 109 -5.98 5.57 6.10
N LEU A 110 -4.70 5.86 5.93
CA LEU A 110 -3.61 5.19 6.65
C LEU A 110 -3.68 5.42 8.16
N ASN A 111 -4.06 6.60 8.64
CA ASN A 111 -4.26 6.83 10.07
C ASN A 111 -5.40 5.96 10.62
N LYS A 112 -6.51 5.83 9.86
CA LYS A 112 -7.63 4.97 10.23
C LYS A 112 -7.26 3.48 10.20
N GLN A 113 -6.56 3.02 9.17
CA GLN A 113 -6.19 1.61 8.98
C GLN A 113 -4.95 1.19 9.78
N GLY A 114 -4.01 2.10 10.01
CA GLY A 114 -2.82 1.91 10.83
C GLY A 114 -3.15 1.78 12.32
N GLY A 115 -4.24 2.40 12.77
CA GLY A 115 -4.75 2.20 14.14
C GLY A 115 -3.86 2.76 15.22
N LYS A 116 -2.92 3.62 14.84
CA LYS A 116 -2.09 4.42 15.73
C LYS A 116 -2.51 5.87 15.61
N HIS A 117 -2.54 6.55 16.74
CA HIS A 117 -2.79 7.98 16.73
C HIS A 117 -1.64 8.73 16.07
N LYS A 118 -1.97 9.87 15.44
CA LYS A 118 -1.00 10.71 14.72
C LYS A 118 0.18 11.12 15.61
N ALA A 119 -0.09 11.43 16.89
CA ALA A 119 0.94 11.79 17.84
C ALA A 119 1.93 10.64 18.13
N ILE A 120 1.47 9.37 18.17
CA ILE A 120 2.36 8.22 18.28
C ILE A 120 3.24 8.09 17.03
N THR A 121 2.66 8.20 15.83
CA THR A 121 3.46 8.13 14.59
C THR A 121 4.46 9.28 14.45
N GLN A 122 4.11 10.48 14.95
CA GLN A 122 5.02 11.63 14.99
C GLN A 122 6.15 11.40 16.00
N ALA A 123 5.84 10.90 17.18
CA ALA A 123 6.85 10.54 18.17
C ALA A 123 7.82 9.47 17.63
N LEU A 124 7.30 8.42 16.98
CA LEU A 124 8.12 7.40 16.32
C LEU A 124 9.05 8.00 15.25
N ALA A 125 8.55 8.96 14.47
CA ALA A 125 9.36 9.65 13.48
C ALA A 125 10.44 10.55 14.09
N MET A 126 10.17 11.15 15.26
CA MET A 126 11.16 11.95 16.01
C MET A 126 12.25 11.05 16.61
N ILE A 127 11.85 9.95 17.25
CA ILE A 127 12.78 8.96 17.82
C ILE A 127 13.63 8.36 16.70
N GLY A 128 13.04 7.97 15.57
CA GLY A 128 13.78 7.34 14.45
C GLY A 128 14.71 8.27 13.68
N ARG A 129 14.49 9.59 13.76
CA ARG A 129 15.40 10.61 13.19
C ARG A 129 16.41 11.14 14.18
N SER A 130 16.26 10.80 15.46
CA SER A 130 17.10 11.35 16.51
C SER A 130 18.56 10.93 16.28
N THR A 131 19.45 11.92 16.30
CA THR A 131 20.91 11.69 16.26
C THR A 131 21.53 11.87 17.63
N THR A 132 20.77 12.45 18.57
CA THR A 132 21.20 12.74 19.94
C THR A 132 20.19 12.18 20.95
N PRO A 133 20.65 11.76 22.15
CA PRO A 133 19.76 11.27 23.20
C PRO A 133 18.67 12.28 23.61
N LEU A 134 18.97 13.59 23.54
CA LEU A 134 18.02 14.66 23.88
C LEU A 134 16.83 14.69 22.91
N GLN A 135 17.07 14.51 21.61
CA GLN A 135 16.00 14.41 20.61
C GLN A 135 15.17 13.13 20.78
N THR A 136 15.82 12.02 21.13
CA THR A 136 15.13 10.77 21.48
C THR A 136 14.18 10.99 22.66
N MET A 137 14.66 11.63 23.73
CA MET A 137 13.85 11.94 24.90
C MET A 137 12.67 12.86 24.55
N GLN A 138 12.87 13.88 23.73
CA GLN A 138 11.78 14.76 23.29
C GLN A 138 10.67 13.98 22.55
N GLY A 139 11.05 13.03 21.69
CA GLY A 139 10.10 12.11 21.05
C GLY A 139 9.36 11.23 22.06
N CYS A 140 10.07 10.66 23.05
CA CYS A 140 9.47 9.87 24.13
C CYS A 140 8.50 10.68 24.99
N HIS A 141 8.80 11.95 25.29
CA HIS A 141 7.91 12.86 26.00
C HIS A 141 6.59 13.08 25.24
N VAL A 142 6.66 13.32 23.93
CA VAL A 142 5.46 13.49 23.08
C VAL A 142 4.62 12.21 23.08
N ALA A 143 5.25 11.04 22.98
CA ALA A 143 4.54 9.77 23.07
C ALA A 143 3.87 9.57 24.44
N ALA A 144 4.60 9.83 25.53
CA ALA A 144 4.14 9.63 26.90
C ALA A 144 2.97 10.56 27.26
N ALA A 145 3.05 11.85 26.93
CA ALA A 145 1.97 12.81 27.14
C ALA A 145 0.70 12.37 26.41
N HIS A 146 0.83 11.94 25.16
CA HIS A 146 -0.32 11.50 24.38
C HIS A 146 -0.93 10.19 24.89
N MET A 147 -0.11 9.26 25.39
CA MET A 147 -0.60 8.04 26.02
C MET A 147 -1.38 8.32 27.31
N GLN A 148 -0.94 9.30 28.10
CA GLN A 148 -1.65 9.76 29.29
C GLN A 148 -3.01 10.38 28.93
N ASP A 149 -3.06 11.23 27.89
CA ASP A 149 -4.31 11.81 27.38
C ASP A 149 -5.32 10.75 26.93
N MET A 150 -4.84 9.64 26.36
CA MET A 150 -5.68 8.52 25.94
C MET A 150 -6.10 7.59 27.09
N GLY A 151 -5.71 7.89 28.34
CA GLY A 151 -6.00 7.05 29.50
C GLY A 151 -5.30 5.69 29.48
N LEU A 152 -4.24 5.54 28.66
CA LEU A 152 -3.40 4.34 28.66
C LEU A 152 -2.52 4.35 29.92
N SER A 153 -2.30 3.17 30.50
CA SER A 153 -1.62 2.96 31.79
C SER A 153 -0.45 3.93 32.05
N VAL A 154 -0.50 4.62 33.21
CA VAL A 154 0.57 5.49 33.73
C VAL A 154 1.92 4.78 33.77
N GLY A 155 1.92 3.45 33.95
CA GLY A 155 3.12 2.62 33.91
C GLY A 155 3.83 2.63 32.56
N SER A 156 3.10 2.67 31.45
CA SER A 156 3.68 2.70 30.10
C SER A 156 4.29 4.05 29.75
N ALA A 157 3.71 5.15 30.24
CA ALA A 157 4.27 6.50 30.11
C ALA A 157 5.53 6.68 30.97
N ALA A 158 5.52 6.20 32.22
CA ALA A 158 6.71 6.20 33.09
C ALA A 158 7.84 5.33 32.49
N THR A 159 7.48 4.24 31.83
CA THR A 159 8.39 3.33 31.15
C THR A 159 9.08 3.95 29.93
N LEU A 160 8.37 4.81 29.17
CA LEU A 160 8.95 5.56 28.05
C LEU A 160 9.97 6.62 28.49
N MET A 161 9.90 7.04 29.74
CA MET A 161 10.73 8.09 30.31
C MET A 161 11.99 7.56 30.99
N ASP A 162 12.19 6.24 31.03
CA ASP A 162 13.36 5.62 31.64
C ASP A 162 14.62 5.83 30.76
N PRO A 163 15.64 6.56 31.26
CA PRO A 163 16.87 6.84 30.51
C PRO A 163 17.80 5.62 30.39
N ARG A 164 17.54 4.53 31.12
CA ARG A 164 18.36 3.29 31.05
C ARG A 164 17.97 2.38 29.89
N ARG A 165 16.89 2.72 29.19
CA ARG A 165 16.36 1.92 28.09
C ARG A 165 17.07 2.22 26.77
N THR A 166 17.19 1.19 25.94
CA THR A 166 17.71 1.36 24.59
C THR A 166 16.66 1.99 23.69
N PRO A 167 17.05 2.68 22.59
CA PRO A 167 16.11 3.24 21.63
C PRO A 167 15.07 2.23 21.14
N LEU A 168 15.46 0.96 20.93
CA LEU A 168 14.55 -0.14 20.55
C LEU A 168 13.46 -0.41 21.60
N GLN A 169 13.81 -0.34 22.89
CA GLN A 169 12.85 -0.49 23.98
C GLN A 169 11.89 0.71 24.07
N HIS A 170 12.35 1.93 23.74
CA HIS A 170 11.47 3.09 23.59
C HIS A 170 10.50 2.92 22.42
N PHE A 171 10.99 2.44 21.27
CA PHE A 171 10.17 2.11 20.11
C PHE A 171 9.08 1.09 20.46
N HIS A 172 9.46 -0.03 21.07
CA HIS A 172 8.54 -1.08 21.51
C HIS A 172 7.42 -0.54 22.39
N THR A 173 7.76 0.26 23.40
CA THR A 173 6.77 0.84 24.34
C THR A 173 5.87 1.86 23.64
N CYS A 174 6.37 2.59 22.62
CA CYS A 174 5.55 3.50 21.79
C CYS A 174 4.53 2.75 20.92
N ILE A 175 4.92 1.58 20.39
CA ILE A 175 4.09 0.83 19.44
C ILE A 175 3.02 0.05 20.19
N HIS A 176 3.36 -0.66 21.27
CA HIS A 176 2.39 -1.43 22.04
C HIS A 176 2.69 -1.36 23.55
N PRO A 177 2.15 -0.34 24.24
CA PRO A 177 2.55 0.00 25.61
C PRO A 177 2.24 -1.05 26.68
N SER A 178 1.32 -1.98 26.42
CA SER A 178 0.81 -2.95 27.39
C SER A 178 0.73 -4.38 26.86
N GLN A 179 1.36 -4.68 25.72
CA GLN A 179 1.32 -5.99 25.08
C GLN A 179 2.74 -6.50 24.81
N THR A 180 2.90 -7.82 24.80
CA THR A 180 4.12 -8.43 24.26
C THR A 180 4.15 -8.31 22.73
N CYS A 181 5.34 -8.37 22.11
CA CYS A 181 5.49 -8.30 20.65
C CYS A 181 4.60 -9.33 19.94
N PHE A 182 4.49 -10.54 20.49
CA PHE A 182 3.71 -11.62 19.90
C PHE A 182 2.19 -11.37 20.02
N GLU A 183 1.72 -10.89 21.16
CA GLU A 183 0.31 -10.51 21.32
C GLU A 183 -0.08 -9.35 20.39
N HIS A 184 0.82 -8.37 20.24
CA HIS A 184 0.61 -7.28 19.29
C HIS A 184 0.58 -7.81 17.85
N PHE A 185 1.54 -8.66 17.50
CA PHE A 185 1.64 -9.33 16.20
C PHE A 185 0.37 -10.11 15.83
N ALA A 186 -0.20 -10.86 16.77
CA ALA A 186 -1.38 -11.68 16.54
C ALA A 186 -2.68 -10.85 16.53
N SER A 187 -2.77 -9.81 17.36
CA SER A 187 -4.00 -9.01 17.51
C SER A 187 -4.15 -7.91 16.46
N PHE A 188 -3.03 -7.34 15.98
CA PHE A 188 -3.03 -6.26 14.99
C PHE A 188 -3.75 -6.60 13.67
N PRO A 189 -3.55 -7.79 13.06
CA PRO A 189 -4.24 -8.19 11.83
C PRO A 189 -5.74 -8.32 12.01
N ILE A 190 -6.18 -8.88 13.13
CA ILE A 190 -7.60 -9.08 13.44
C ILE A 190 -8.28 -7.72 13.62
N GLN A 191 -7.64 -6.81 14.36
CA GLN A 191 -8.12 -5.45 14.54
C GLN A 191 -8.11 -4.66 13.22
N GLY A 192 -7.09 -4.84 12.38
CA GLY A 192 -7.01 -4.25 11.04
C GLY A 192 -8.12 -4.74 10.13
N PHE A 193 -8.37 -6.06 10.12
CA PHE A 193 -9.45 -6.66 9.35
C PHE A 193 -10.82 -6.13 9.77
N ARG A 194 -11.09 -6.04 11.08
CA ARG A 194 -12.32 -5.44 11.62
C ARG A 194 -12.52 -3.99 11.18
N ARG A 195 -11.45 -3.19 11.13
CA ARG A 195 -11.49 -1.78 10.68
C ARG A 195 -11.66 -1.65 9.17
N ALA A 196 -11.15 -2.60 8.40
CA ALA A 196 -11.29 -2.64 6.95
C ALA A 196 -12.71 -3.05 6.52
N LEU A 197 -13.29 -4.08 7.13
CA LEU A 197 -14.60 -4.63 6.77
C LEU A 197 -15.68 -3.58 6.40
N PRO A 198 -16.01 -2.57 7.23
CA PRO A 198 -17.08 -1.64 6.92
C PRO A 198 -16.80 -0.72 5.71
N VAL A 199 -15.54 -0.53 5.33
CA VAL A 199 -15.16 0.25 4.14
C VAL A 199 -15.17 -0.62 2.89
N TYR A 200 -14.66 -1.85 3.00
CA TYR A 200 -14.49 -2.74 1.86
C TYR A 200 -15.78 -3.50 1.51
N ILE A 201 -16.61 -3.87 2.49
CA ILE A 201 -17.87 -4.59 2.25
C ILE A 201 -18.74 -3.82 1.25
N PRO A 202 -19.11 -2.54 1.46
CA PRO A 202 -19.98 -1.84 0.50
C PRO A 202 -19.33 -1.67 -0.86
N VAL A 203 -18.04 -1.30 -0.89
CA VAL A 203 -17.31 -0.99 -2.14
C VAL A 203 -17.19 -2.22 -3.05
N TYR A 204 -17.05 -3.42 -2.49
CA TYR A 204 -16.87 -4.64 -3.27
C TYR A 204 -18.18 -5.43 -3.45
N LEU A 205 -19.06 -5.45 -2.46
CA LEU A 205 -20.35 -6.14 -2.57
C LEU A 205 -21.35 -5.37 -3.43
N LEU A 206 -21.43 -4.04 -3.35
CA LEU A 206 -22.44 -3.29 -4.11
C LEU A 206 -22.26 -3.44 -5.63
N PRO A 207 -21.06 -3.24 -6.23
CA PRO A 207 -20.89 -3.43 -7.67
C PRO A 207 -21.09 -4.89 -8.08
N GLY A 208 -20.67 -5.84 -7.24
CA GLY A 208 -20.89 -7.26 -7.46
C GLY A 208 -22.38 -7.64 -7.48
N LEU A 209 -23.14 -7.16 -6.50
CA LEU A 209 -24.57 -7.41 -6.36
C LEU A 209 -25.37 -6.77 -7.50
N ILE A 210 -24.97 -5.57 -7.95
CA ILE A 210 -25.63 -4.86 -9.05
C ILE A 210 -25.34 -5.52 -10.40
N VAL A 211 -24.06 -5.83 -10.70
CA VAL A 211 -23.64 -6.27 -12.04
C VAL A 211 -23.70 -7.79 -12.22
N HIS A 212 -23.49 -8.56 -11.15
CA HIS A 212 -23.30 -10.01 -11.20
C HIS A 212 -24.27 -10.80 -10.30
N ARG A 213 -25.45 -10.25 -9.96
CA ARG A 213 -26.47 -10.90 -9.10
C ARG A 213 -26.67 -12.40 -9.38
N ASN A 214 -26.81 -12.77 -10.66
CA ASN A 214 -27.07 -14.16 -11.08
C ASN A 214 -25.85 -15.09 -10.88
N LYS A 215 -24.64 -14.55 -10.82
CA LYS A 215 -23.38 -15.30 -10.68
C LYS A 215 -22.97 -15.45 -9.22
N ILE A 216 -23.34 -14.48 -8.37
CA ILE A 216 -23.12 -14.49 -6.92
C ILE A 216 -24.11 -15.42 -6.21
N LEU A 217 -25.34 -15.56 -6.75
CA LEU A 217 -26.36 -16.49 -6.26
C LEU A 217 -26.26 -17.90 -6.87
N SER A 218 -25.19 -18.18 -7.63
CA SER A 218 -24.94 -19.51 -8.21
C SER A 218 -24.30 -20.45 -7.18
N SER A 219 -24.60 -21.76 -7.27
CA SER A 219 -24.05 -22.84 -6.43
C SER A 219 -22.50 -22.85 -6.31
N LYS A 220 -21.78 -22.21 -7.23
CA LYS A 220 -20.30 -22.12 -7.24
C LYS A 220 -19.72 -20.94 -6.44
N ALA A 221 -20.55 -20.04 -5.93
CA ALA A 221 -20.15 -18.86 -5.16
C ALA A 221 -19.27 -19.16 -3.92
N PRO A 222 -19.58 -20.16 -3.06
CA PRO A 222 -18.75 -20.45 -1.88
C PRO A 222 -17.32 -20.89 -2.24
N GLY A 223 -17.14 -21.64 -3.33
CA GLY A 223 -15.80 -22.07 -3.79
C GLY A 223 -14.94 -20.93 -4.34
N ILE A 224 -15.57 -19.94 -4.97
CA ILE A 224 -14.88 -18.73 -5.45
C ILE A 224 -14.54 -17.82 -4.27
N ALA A 225 -15.47 -17.62 -3.33
CA ALA A 225 -15.26 -16.85 -2.12
C ALA A 225 -14.11 -17.44 -1.28
N LEU A 226 -14.05 -18.77 -1.13
CA LEU A 226 -12.98 -19.43 -0.39
C LEU A 226 -11.61 -19.25 -1.07
N LYS A 227 -11.52 -19.36 -2.40
CA LYS A 227 -10.27 -19.10 -3.14
C LYS A 227 -9.79 -17.65 -3.01
N VAL A 228 -10.72 -16.70 -3.09
CA VAL A 228 -10.42 -15.28 -2.89
C VAL A 228 -9.97 -15.04 -1.45
N LEU A 229 -10.70 -15.59 -0.47
CA LEU A 229 -10.41 -15.44 0.95
C LEU A 229 -9.06 -16.06 1.31
N LEU A 230 -8.75 -17.27 0.84
CA LEU A 230 -7.43 -17.91 1.00
C LEU A 230 -6.32 -17.11 0.31
N GLY A 231 -6.59 -16.55 -0.88
CA GLY A 231 -5.66 -15.66 -1.58
C GLY A 231 -5.36 -14.39 -0.78
N THR A 232 -6.41 -13.75 -0.24
CA THR A 232 -6.30 -12.57 0.63
C THR A 232 -5.62 -12.93 1.95
N LEU A 233 -5.92 -14.08 2.55
CA LEU A 233 -5.32 -14.53 3.80
C LEU A 233 -3.82 -14.76 3.62
N ARG A 234 -3.39 -15.36 2.50
CA ARG A 234 -1.97 -15.58 2.18
C ARG A 234 -1.20 -14.27 2.04
N SER A 235 -1.77 -13.28 1.33
CA SER A 235 -1.16 -11.96 1.19
C SER A 235 -1.21 -11.15 2.50
N SER A 236 -2.28 -11.30 3.28
CA SER A 236 -2.43 -10.64 4.59
C SER A 236 -1.52 -11.24 5.64
N ALA A 237 -1.27 -12.56 5.60
CA ALA A 237 -0.30 -13.25 6.44
C ALA A 237 1.12 -12.81 6.10
N PHE A 238 1.44 -12.64 4.81
CA PHE A 238 2.70 -12.06 4.38
C PHE A 238 2.88 -10.61 4.88
N LEU A 239 1.88 -9.75 4.66
CA LEU A 239 1.92 -8.35 5.11
C LEU A 239 1.97 -8.26 6.64
N THR A 240 1.24 -9.13 7.35
CA THR A 240 1.26 -9.25 8.80
C THR A 240 2.63 -9.69 9.30
N ALA A 241 3.22 -10.71 8.68
CA ALA A 241 4.56 -11.17 9.02
C ALA A 241 5.59 -10.05 8.80
N TYR A 242 5.46 -9.31 7.70
CA TYR A 242 6.33 -8.17 7.37
C TYR A 242 6.17 -6.98 8.32
N CYS A 243 4.93 -6.51 8.56
CA CYS A 243 4.67 -5.44 9.51
C CYS A 243 5.06 -5.89 10.92
N GLY A 244 4.72 -7.10 11.29
CA GLY A 244 5.06 -7.69 12.57
C GLY A 244 6.56 -7.84 12.80
N SER A 245 7.35 -8.18 11.77
CA SER A 245 8.81 -8.15 11.84
C SER A 245 9.36 -6.73 11.92
N ALA A 246 8.70 -5.76 11.28
CA ALA A 246 9.08 -4.35 11.37
C ALA A 246 8.80 -3.73 12.75
N TRP A 247 7.90 -4.32 13.54
CA TRP A 247 7.54 -3.88 14.89
C TRP A 247 8.10 -4.80 16.00
N GLY A 248 8.72 -5.93 15.65
CA GLY A 248 9.26 -6.92 16.60
C GLY A 248 10.77 -6.86 16.81
N GLY A 249 11.46 -5.93 16.12
CA GLY A 249 12.90 -5.68 16.22
C GLY A 249 13.21 -4.42 17.02
#